data_AF-D8M6N7-F1
#
_entry.id   AF-D8M6N7-F1
#
_cell.length_a   1.000
_cell.length_b   1.000
_cell.length_c   1.000
_cell.angle_alpha   90.00
_cell.angle_beta   90.00
_cell.angle_gamma   90.00
#
_symmetry.space_group_name_H-M   'P 1'
#
loop_
_entity.id
_entity.type
_entity.pdbx_description
1 polymer ?
#
loop_
_entity_poly.entity_id
_entity_poly.type
_entity_poly.pdbx_seq_one_letter_code
_entity_poly.pdbx_strand_id
1 'polypeptide(L)' 'MKESTKISRNGAIAASEYLRLFVVEALERAHKQAENSDVVTARDIQKILPELLLDF' A
#
# COMPACT_ATOMS: atom_id res chain seq x y z
N MET A 1 -9.57 -29.94 16.39
CA MET A 1 -9.17 -28.55 16.67
C MET A 1 -8.65 -27.95 15.38
N LYS A 2 -9.11 -26.75 14.98
CA LYS A 2 -8.58 -26.07 13.78
C LYS A 2 -7.15 -25.61 14.10
N GLU A 3 -6.18 -25.95 13.26
CA GLU A 3 -4.82 -25.46 13.46
C GLU A 3 -4.78 -23.93 13.41
N SER A 4 -4.01 -23.32 14.30
CA SER A 4 -3.77 -21.87 14.28
C SER A 4 -2.86 -21.53 13.11
N THR A 5 -3.27 -20.60 12.26
CA THR A 5 -2.36 -19.99 11.28
C THR A 5 -1.18 -19.35 12.01
N LYS A 6 0.04 -19.74 11.63
CA LYS A 6 1.30 -19.19 12.20
C LYS A 6 2.10 -18.54 11.09
N ILE A 7 2.83 -17.48 11.43
CA ILE A 7 3.80 -16.83 10.57
C ILE A 7 5.20 -16.98 11.20
N SER A 8 6.21 -17.25 10.38
CA SER A 8 7.59 -17.28 10.85
C SER A 8 8.08 -15.85 11.10
N ARG A 9 9.15 -15.70 11.91
CA ARG A 9 9.75 -14.37 12.15
C ARG A 9 10.17 -13.69 10.84
N ASN A 10 10.78 -14.43 9.93
CA ASN A 10 11.20 -13.89 8.63
C ASN A 10 10.01 -13.54 7.74
N GLY A 11 8.94 -14.36 7.78
CA GLY A 11 7.68 -14.04 7.10
C GLY A 11 7.06 -12.76 7.63
N ALA A 12 7.09 -12.53 8.95
CA ALA A 12 6.58 -11.31 9.56
C ALA A 12 7.38 -10.07 9.14
N ILE A 13 8.71 -10.17 9.06
CA ILE A 13 9.58 -9.09 8.58
C ILE A 13 9.32 -8.78 7.10
N ALA A 14 9.19 -9.82 6.26
CA ALA A 14 8.89 -9.64 4.85
C ALA A 14 7.52 -8.98 4.64
N ALA A 15 6.50 -9.43 5.40
CA ALA A 15 5.17 -8.84 5.34
C ALA A 15 5.16 -7.37 5.81
N SER A 16 5.95 -7.01 6.83
CA SER A 16 6.03 -5.61 7.27
C SER A 16 6.67 -4.71 6.22
N GLU A 17 7.73 -5.17 5.53
CA GLU A 17 8.34 -4.41 4.44
C GLU A 17 7.41 -4.30 3.22
N TYR A 18 6.68 -5.37 2.91
CA TYR A 18 5.69 -5.36 1.83
C TYR A 18 4.55 -4.38 2.10
N LEU A 19 4.02 -4.34 3.33
CA LEU A 19 3.01 -3.36 3.74
C LEU A 19 3.55 -1.93 3.71
N ARG A 20 4.80 -1.73 4.12
CA ARG A 20 5.46 -0.42 4.01
C ARG A 20 5.57 0.02 2.55
N LEU A 21 5.98 -0.88 1.66
CA LEU A 21 6.09 -0.61 0.23
C LEU A 21 4.73 -0.26 -0.38
N PHE A 22 3.68 -1.00 -0.04
CA PHE A 22 2.30 -0.71 -0.47
C PHE A 22 1.87 0.72 -0.14
N VAL A 23 2.12 1.17 1.09
CA VAL A 23 1.75 2.53 1.53
C VAL A 23 2.59 3.59 0.82
N VAL A 24 3.90 3.36 0.66
CA VAL A 24 4.79 4.32 -0.03
C VAL A 24 4.39 4.46 -1.50
N GLU A 25 4.13 3.35 -2.19
CA GLU A 25 3.65 3.36 -3.59
C GLU A 25 2.32 4.10 -3.73
N ALA A 26 1.38 3.87 -2.81
CA ALA A 26 0.11 4.59 -2.80
C ALA A 26 0.30 6.11 -2.70
N LEU A 27 1.19 6.57 -1.80
CA LEU A 27 1.47 7.99 -1.58
C LEU A 27 2.17 8.63 -2.79
N GLU A 28 3.20 7.97 -3.33
CA GLU A 28 3.95 8.45 -4.50
C GLU A 28 3.05 8.59 -5.74
N ARG A 29 2.19 7.60 -5.99
CA ARG A 29 1.24 7.63 -7.11
C ARG A 29 0.16 8.71 -6.89
N ALA A 30 -0.38 8.83 -5.68
CA ALA A 30 -1.37 9.85 -5.36
C ALA A 30 -0.79 11.27 -5.44
N HIS A 31 0.46 11.47 -5.02
CA HIS A 31 1.16 12.75 -5.15
C HIS A 31 1.29 13.17 -6.63
N LYS A 32 1.63 12.23 -7.53
CA LYS A 32 1.67 12.48 -8.97
C LYS A 32 0.29 12.87 -9.55
N GLN A 33 -0.80 12.40 -8.96
CA GLN A 33 -2.17 12.75 -9.37
C GLN A 33 -2.68 14.07 -8.80
N ALA A 34 -2.00 14.65 -7.80
CA ALA A 34 -2.47 15.83 -7.07
C ALA A 34 -2.20 17.17 -7.79
N GLU A 35 -1.77 17.15 -9.07
CA GLU A 35 -1.62 18.32 -9.96
C GLU A 35 -1.00 19.58 -9.29
N ASN A 36 0.15 19.43 -8.62
CA ASN A 36 0.87 20.50 -7.89
C ASN A 36 0.16 21.04 -6.63
N SER A 37 -0.79 20.29 -6.07
CA SER A 37 -1.28 20.53 -4.71
C SER A 37 -0.23 20.10 -3.69
N ASP A 38 0.01 20.94 -2.68
CA ASP A 38 0.85 20.60 -1.51
C ASP A 38 0.22 19.48 -0.64
N VAL A 39 -1.03 19.12 -0.91
CA VAL A 39 -1.80 18.14 -0.14
C VAL A 39 -2.39 17.09 -1.05
N VAL A 40 -2.11 15.82 -0.74
CA VAL A 40 -2.79 14.66 -1.33
C VAL A 40 -4.17 14.53 -0.70
N THR A 41 -5.22 14.50 -1.53
CA THR A 41 -6.59 14.30 -1.06
C THR A 41 -7.05 12.86 -1.26
N ALA A 42 -8.17 12.49 -0.63
CA ALA A 42 -8.80 11.20 -0.85
C ALA A 42 -9.17 10.95 -2.32
N ARG A 43 -9.47 12.00 -3.10
CA ARG A 43 -9.79 11.86 -4.53
C ARG A 43 -8.58 11.42 -5.34
N ASP A 44 -7.39 11.90 -4.98
CA ASP A 44 -6.14 11.55 -5.69
C ASP A 44 -5.77 10.10 -5.44
N ILE A 45 -6.02 9.61 -4.22
CA ILE A 45 -5.88 8.18 -3.88
C ILE A 45 -6.89 7.32 -4.65
N GLN A 46 -8.15 7.75 -4.75
CA GLN A 46 -9.18 7.01 -5.49
C GLN A 46 -8.83 6.82 -6.97
N LYS A 47 -8.13 7.78 -7.59
CA LYS A 47 -7.68 7.67 -8.98
C LYS A 47 -6.66 6.54 -9.18
N ILE A 48 -5.77 6.31 -8.22
CA ILE A 48 -4.69 5.30 -8.32
C ILE A 48 -5.06 3.94 -7.77
N LEU A 49 -6.16 3.86 -7.01
CA LEU A 49 -6.56 2.67 -6.29
C LEU A 49 -6.72 1.43 -7.19
N PRO A 50 -7.32 1.50 -8.40
CA PRO A 50 -7.46 0.33 -9.26
C PRO A 50 -6.10 -0.28 -9.65
N GLU A 51 -5.15 0.54 -10.09
CA GLU A 51 -3.81 0.07 -10.49
C GLU A 51 -3.01 -0.40 -9.28
N LEU A 52 -3.09 0.32 -8.15
CA LEU A 52 -2.43 -0.07 -6.91
C LEU A 52 -2.91 -1.45 -6.41
N LEU A 53 -4.19 -1.76 -6.52
CA LEU A 53 -4.75 -3.06 -6.12
C LEU A 53 -4.51 -4.18 -7.15
N LEU A 54 -4.10 -3.84 -8.38
CA LEU A 54 -3.69 -4.83 -9.38
C LEU A 54 -2.22 -5.23 -9.21
N ASP A 55 -1.39 -4.30 -8.76
CA ASP A 55 0.05 -4.52 -8.56
C ASP A 55 0.39 -5.31 -7.28
N PHE A 56 -0.54 -5.39 -6.33
CA PHE A 56 -0.38 -6.04 -5.03
C PHE A 56 -1.40 -7.14 -4.82
#